data_AF-A0A1F2TH03-F1
#
_entry.id   AF-A0A1F2TH03-F1
#
_cell.length_a   1.000
_cell.length_b   1.000
_cell.length_c   1.000
_cell.angle_alpha   90.00
_cell.angle_beta   90.00
_cell.angle_gamma   90.00
#
_symmetry.space_group_name_H-M   'P 1'
#
loop_
_entity.id
_entity.type
_entity.pdbx_description
1 polymer ?
#
loop_
_entity_poly.entity_id
_entity_poly.type
_entity_poly.pdbx_seq_one_letter_code
_entity_poly.pdbx_strand_id
1 'polypeptide(L)' 'MELEIVVRRVREEFREMPGLRLTPAQATRLWGLERDTCHAVIDSLVAAAFLRWAPGGTVIRAEG' A
#
# COMPACT_ATOMS: atom_id res chain seq x y z
N MET A 1 -12.58 5.00 10.59
CA MET A 1 -11.73 5.63 11.63
C MET A 1 -10.40 4.89 11.80
N GLU A 2 -10.38 3.55 11.93
CA GLU A 2 -9.11 2.77 12.01
C GLU A 2 -8.40 2.64 10.65
N LEU A 3 -9.15 2.38 9.57
CA LEU A 3 -8.59 2.22 8.23
C LEU A 3 -7.85 3.48 7.73
N GLU A 4 -8.36 4.68 8.03
CA GLU A 4 -7.73 5.95 7.65
C GLU A 4 -6.36 6.14 8.31
N ILE A 5 -6.19 5.70 9.56
CA ILE A 5 -4.90 5.76 10.27
C ILE A 5 -3.90 4.84 9.59
N VAL A 6 -4.33 3.63 9.22
CA VAL A 6 -3.50 2.66 8.51
C VAL A 6 -3.10 3.19 7.14
N VAL A 7 -4.05 3.72 6.36
CA VAL A 7 -3.80 4.34 5.06
C VAL A 7 -2.77 5.47 5.17
N ARG A 8 -2.85 6.30 6.21
CA ARG A 8 -1.86 7.38 6.46
C ARG A 8 -0.47 6.84 6.76
N ARG A 9 -0.34 5.84 7.63
CA ARG A 9 0.95 5.21 7.95
C ARG A 9 1.60 4.57 6.72
N VAL A 10 0.82 3.81 5.95
CA VAL A 10 1.30 3.19 4.71
C VAL A 10 1.79 4.26 3.73
N ARG A 11 1.05 5.38 3.62
CA ARG A 11 1.45 6.50 2.77
C ARG A 11 2.78 7.14 3.20
N GLU A 12 3.04 7.20 4.51
CA GLU A 12 4.31 7.69 5.06
C GLU A 12 5.45 6.73 4.74
N GLU A 13 5.30 5.42 4.89
CA GLU A 13 6.33 4.44 4.50
C GLU A 13 6.73 4.56 3.02
N PHE A 14 5.75 4.65 2.10
CA PHE A 14 6.04 4.83 0.68
C PHE A 14 6.69 6.19 0.34
N ARG A 15 6.60 7.18 1.24
CA ARG A 15 7.28 8.47 1.11
C ARG A 15 8.69 8.44 1.66
N GLU A 16 8.91 7.73 2.76
CA GLU A 16 10.23 7.57 3.37
C GLU A 16 11.14 6.68 2.53
N MET A 17 10.58 5.72 1.79
CA MET A 17 11.31 4.81 0.92
C MET A 17 10.88 4.94 -0.55
N PRO A 18 11.40 5.94 -1.29
CA PRO A 18 11.16 6.05 -2.72
C PRO A 18 11.73 4.81 -3.43
N GLY A 19 10.87 4.03 -4.09
CA GLY A 19 11.21 2.77 -4.76
C GLY A 19 10.70 1.52 -4.06
N LEU A 20 10.00 1.64 -2.93
CA LEU A 20 9.35 0.51 -2.26
C LEU A 20 8.38 -0.22 -3.21
N ARG A 21 8.54 -1.54 -3.32
CA ARG A 21 7.67 -2.44 -4.09
C ARG A 21 7.28 -3.62 -3.23
N LEU A 22 5.99 -3.87 -3.09
CA LEU A 22 5.48 -4.93 -2.24
C LEU A 22 4.40 -5.74 -2.96
N THR A 23 4.42 -7.05 -2.82
CA THR A 23 3.22 -7.86 -3.10
C THR A 23 2.21 -7.70 -1.98
N PRO A 24 0.91 -7.98 -2.20
CA PRO A 24 -0.09 -7.95 -1.12
C PRO A 24 0.30 -8.84 0.08
N ALA A 25 0.92 -10.00 -0.18
CA ALA A 25 1.41 -10.88 0.88
C ALA A 25 2.56 -10.25 1.70
N GLN A 26 3.48 -9.54 1.05
CA GLN A 26 4.54 -8.81 1.76
C GLN A 26 3.97 -7.65 2.57
N ALA A 27 3.02 -6.91 1.99
CA ALA A 27 2.34 -5.80 2.65
C ALA A 27 1.56 -6.24 3.89
N THR A 28 0.81 -7.36 3.83
CA THR A 28 0.13 -7.98 4.97
C THR A 28 1.10 -8.25 6.11
N ARG A 29 2.29 -8.81 5.80
CA ARG A 29 3.30 -9.13 6.82
C ARG A 29 4.03 -7.90 7.35
N LEU A 30 4.30 -6.90 6.50
CA LEU A 30 4.98 -5.66 6.88
C LEU A 30 4.10 -4.79 7.78
N TRP A 31 2.83 -4.64 7.42
CA TRP A 31 1.88 -3.80 8.14
C TRP A 31 1.20 -4.53 9.30
N GLY A 32 1.36 -5.85 9.41
CA GLY A 32 0.72 -6.67 10.44
C GLY A 32 -0.80 -6.68 10.32
N LEU A 33 -1.33 -6.55 9.10
CA LEU A 33 -2.77 -6.49 8.82
C LEU A 33 -3.31 -7.84 8.38
N GLU A 34 -4.60 -8.08 8.58
CA GLU A 34 -5.28 -9.17 7.90
C GLU A 34 -5.33 -8.94 6.39
N ARG A 35 -5.47 -10.03 5.62
CA ARG A 35 -5.43 -9.98 4.15
C ARG A 35 -6.48 -9.03 3.58
N ASP A 36 -7.71 -9.09 4.07
CA ASP A 36 -8.82 -8.29 3.54
C ASP A 36 -8.63 -6.80 3.85
N THR A 37 -8.18 -6.48 5.06
CA THR A 37 -7.82 -5.10 5.45
C THR A 37 -6.66 -4.57 4.62
N CYS A 38 -5.62 -5.39 4.39
CA CYS A 38 -4.49 -5.02 3.55
C CYS A 38 -4.92 -4.72 2.10
N HIS A 39 -5.77 -5.57 1.52
CA HIS A 39 -6.34 -5.31 0.19
C HIS A 39 -7.18 -4.03 0.16
N ALA A 40 -8.04 -3.79 1.16
CA ALA A 40 -8.83 -2.55 1.23
C ALA A 40 -7.96 -1.29 1.30
N VAL A 41 -6.84 -1.33 2.03
CA VAL A 41 -5.86 -0.23 2.08
C VAL A 41 -5.20 -0.01 0.72
N ILE A 42 -4.74 -1.09 0.08
CA ILE A 42 -4.12 -1.04 -1.25
C ILE A 42 -5.10 -0.46 -2.27
N ASP A 43 -6.32 -0.97 -2.31
CA ASP A 43 -7.36 -0.53 -3.25
C ASP A 43 -7.73 0.94 -3.03
N SER A 44 -7.83 1.37 -1.77
CA SER A 44 -8.08 2.78 -1.44
C SER A 44 -6.95 3.69 -1.93
N LEU A 45 -5.69 3.26 -1.79
CA LEU A 45 -4.54 4.04 -2.24
C LEU A 45 -4.36 4.03 -3.77
N VAL A 46 -4.76 2.95 -4.44
CA VAL A 46 -4.82 2.86 -5.91
C VAL A 46 -5.93 3.73 -6.46
N ALA A 47 -7.12 3.70 -5.85
CA ALA A 47 -8.24 4.58 -6.22
C ALA A 47 -7.90 6.07 -6.04
N ALA A 48 -7.06 6.39 -5.05
CA ALA A 48 -6.52 7.73 -4.84
C ALA A 48 -5.32 8.09 -5.75
N ALA A 49 -4.98 7.23 -6.72
CA ALA A 49 -3.83 7.36 -7.62
C ALA A 49 -2.48 7.55 -6.90
N PHE A 50 -2.37 7.12 -5.64
CA PHE A 50 -1.13 7.19 -4.87
C PHE A 50 -0.27 5.94 -5.06
N LEU A 51 -0.91 4.76 -5.14
CA LEU A 51 -0.27 3.50 -5.54
C LEU A 51 -0.71 3.10 -6.93
N ARG A 52 0.10 2.28 -7.59
CA ARG A 52 -0.26 1.59 -8.81
C ARG A 52 0.28 0.17 -8.81
N TRP A 53 -0.40 -0.71 -9.53
CA TRP A 53 0.10 -2.04 -9.81
C TRP A 53 1.26 -1.98 -10.81
N ALA A 54 2.33 -2.69 -10.49
CA ALA A 54 3.46 -2.94 -11.37
C ALA A 54 3.38 -4.36 -11.94
N PRO A 55 4.06 -4.62 -13.07
CA PRO A 55 4.20 -5.97 -13.59
C PRO A 55 4.72 -6.93 -12.51
N GLY A 56 4.15 -8.14 -12.46
CA GLY A 56 4.49 -9.14 -11.44
C GLY A 56 3.69 -9.04 -10.14
N GLY A 57 2.59 -8.27 -10.11
CA GLY A 57 1.67 -8.27 -8.97
C GLY A 57 2.20 -7.54 -7.73
N THR A 58 3.11 -6.59 -7.93
CA THR A 58 3.59 -5.71 -6.87
C THR A 58 2.87 -4.36 -6.94
N VAL A 59 2.68 -3.73 -5.79
CA VAL A 59 2.23 -2.35 -5.65
C VAL A 59 3.42 -1.45 -5.42
N ILE A 60 3.44 -0.34 -6.15
CA ILE A 60 4.47 0.68 -6.06
C ILE A 60 3.83 2.05 -5.95
N ARG A 61 4.58 3.03 -5.42
CA ARG A 61 4.16 4.42 -5.47
C ARG A 61 3.97 4.85 -6.93
N ALA A 62 2.82 5.45 -7.22
CA ALA A 62 2.61 6.15 -8.48
C ALA A 62 3.49 7.41 -8.44
N GLU A 63 4.53 7.44 -9.27
CA GLU A 63 5.23 8.68 -9.55
C GLU A 63 4.31 9.51 -10.43
N GLY A 64 3.95 10.70 -9.94
CA GLY A 64 3.29 11.73 -10.75
C GLY A 64 4.31 12.46 -11.60
#